data_AF-A0A4Y1U0U1-F1
#
_entry.id   AF-A0A4Y1U0U1-F1
#
_cell.length_a   1.000
_cell.length_b   1.000
_cell.length_c   1.000
_cell.angle_alpha   90.00
_cell.angle_beta   90.00
_cell.angle_gamma   90.00
#
_symmetry.space_group_name_H-M   'P 1'
#
loop_
_entity.id
_entity.type
_entity.pdbx_description
1 polymer ?
#
loop_
_entity_poly.entity_id
_entity_poly.type
_entity_poly.pdbx_seq_one_letter_code
_entity_poly.pdbx_strand_id
1 'polypeptide(L)'
;ITPEILLRTQTSPVQSRSLEKHDFSKGPLKMIAPGKVYRRDTDDATHSHQFHQVEGMVVGENITMADLKGTLLSIMQELFGEKHQIRMRPSYFPFTEPSVEVDVSWNEVTPGMNPEDIEWIEVLGAG
;
A
#
# COMPACT_ATOMS: atom_id res chain seq x y z
N ILE A 1 24.47 12.80 -6.21
CA ILE A 1 23.86 11.60 -6.82
C ILE A 1 24.94 10.95 -7.67
N THR A 2 25.25 9.68 -7.40
CA THR A 2 26.19 8.85 -8.20
C THR A 2 25.38 7.69 -8.79
N PRO A 3 25.95 6.84 -9.67
CA PRO A 3 25.26 5.64 -10.14
C PRO A 3 24.77 4.71 -9.02
N GLU A 4 25.39 4.80 -7.84
CA GLU A 4 25.12 3.94 -6.67
C GLU A 4 24.38 4.68 -5.54
N ILE A 5 24.33 6.02 -5.59
CA ILE A 5 23.71 6.85 -4.55
C ILE A 5 22.63 7.72 -5.19
N LEU A 6 21.38 7.35 -4.88
CA LEU A 6 20.17 7.99 -5.38
C LEU A 6 19.30 8.51 -4.24
N LEU A 7 18.45 9.49 -4.57
CA LEU A 7 17.31 9.83 -3.72
C LEU A 7 16.28 8.70 -3.81
N ARG A 8 15.85 8.16 -2.67
CA ARG A 8 14.94 7.01 -2.64
C ARG A 8 13.64 7.29 -3.41
N THR A 9 13.23 6.34 -4.23
CA THR A 9 12.01 6.41 -5.06
C THR A 9 10.76 5.94 -4.33
N GLN A 10 10.95 5.20 -3.24
CA GLN A 10 9.93 4.62 -2.38
C GLN A 10 10.50 4.46 -0.96
N THR A 11 9.65 4.15 0.01
CA THR A 11 10.04 3.93 1.41
C THR A 11 10.45 2.49 1.71
N SER A 12 10.27 1.54 0.77
CA SER A 12 10.68 0.13 0.91
C SER A 12 12.13 -0.10 1.36
N PRO A 13 13.15 0.72 1.00
CA PRO A 13 14.49 0.54 1.57
C PRO A 13 14.54 0.66 3.11
N VAL A 14 13.57 1.33 3.74
CA VAL A 14 13.41 1.35 5.20
C VAL A 14 12.96 -0.03 5.70
N GLN A 15 12.05 -0.69 4.99
CA GLN A 15 11.59 -2.04 5.30
C GLN A 15 12.72 -3.07 5.17
N SER A 16 13.49 -3.02 4.08
CA SER A 16 14.64 -3.92 3.90
C SER A 16 15.66 -3.78 5.05
N ARG A 17 15.97 -2.55 5.46
CA ARG A 17 16.87 -2.29 6.59
C ARG A 17 16.30 -2.72 7.94
N SER A 18 14.98 -2.67 8.11
CA SER A 18 14.32 -3.21 9.29
C SER A 18 14.36 -4.73 9.30
N LEU A 19 14.16 -5.36 8.14
CA LEU A 19 14.22 -6.82 7.98
C LEU A 19 15.62 -7.35 8.32
N GLU A 20 16.69 -6.68 7.86
CA GLU A 20 18.08 -7.03 8.19
C GLU A 20 18.39 -7.04 9.68
N LYS A 21 17.68 -6.22 10.46
CA LYS A 21 17.92 -6.02 11.90
C LYS A 21 16.93 -6.76 12.79
N HIS A 22 15.86 -7.28 12.22
CA HIS A 22 14.76 -7.86 13.00
C HIS A 22 15.14 -9.24 13.53
N ASP A 23 14.87 -9.44 14.82
CA ASP A 23 15.06 -10.73 15.50
C ASP A 23 13.72 -11.47 15.53
N PHE A 24 13.54 -12.44 14.63
CA PHE A 24 12.29 -13.19 14.50
C PHE A 24 11.99 -14.11 15.70
N SER A 25 12.92 -14.31 16.63
CA SER A 25 12.61 -14.97 17.91
C SER A 25 11.68 -14.13 18.80
N LYS A 26 11.59 -12.81 18.53
CA LYS A 26 10.70 -11.87 19.22
C LYS A 26 9.33 -11.75 18.58
N GLY A 27 9.04 -12.57 17.57
CA GLY A 27 7.76 -12.58 16.86
C GLY A 27 7.80 -11.88 15.50
N PRO A 28 6.62 -11.70 14.88
CA PRO A 28 6.50 -11.18 13.52
C PRO A 28 6.95 -9.71 13.44
N LEU A 29 7.56 -9.35 12.32
CA LEU A 29 7.85 -7.95 12.00
C LEU A 29 6.56 -7.31 11.48
N LYS A 30 6.11 -6.24 12.13
CA LYS A 30 4.98 -5.42 11.70
C LYS A 30 5.44 -3.97 11.72
N MET A 31 5.41 -3.28 10.58
CA MET A 31 5.91 -1.91 10.51
C MET A 31 5.21 -1.07 9.45
N ILE A 32 5.26 0.25 9.67
CA ILE A 32 4.85 1.28 8.72
C ILE A 32 6.04 2.22 8.51
N ALA A 33 6.27 2.64 7.27
CA ALA A 33 7.35 3.53 6.88
C ALA A 33 6.79 4.77 6.15
N PRO A 34 6.40 5.84 6.86
CA PRO A 34 6.06 7.11 6.24
C PRO A 34 7.33 7.87 5.83
N GLY A 35 7.28 8.61 4.71
CA GLY A 35 8.32 9.60 4.44
C GLY A 35 8.32 10.19 3.04
N LYS A 36 9.23 11.17 2.87
CA LYS A 36 9.50 11.80 1.57
C LYS A 36 10.20 10.85 0.60
N VAL A 37 9.72 10.82 -0.62
CA VAL A 37 10.25 10.05 -1.75
C VAL A 37 10.33 10.94 -2.98
N TYR A 38 11.13 10.55 -3.96
CA TYR A 38 11.47 11.38 -5.11
C TYR A 38 11.31 10.60 -6.40
N ARG A 39 10.67 11.22 -7.40
CA ARG A 39 10.55 10.70 -8.76
C ARG A 39 11.01 11.75 -9.75
N ARG A 40 11.42 11.30 -10.94
CA ARG A 40 11.82 12.18 -12.03
C ARG A 40 10.59 12.60 -12.85
N ASP A 41 9.54 13.00 -12.15
CA ASP A 41 8.30 13.48 -12.76
C ASP A 41 8.43 15.00 -12.97
N THR A 42 7.79 15.51 -14.03
CA THR A 42 7.71 16.97 -14.22
C THR A 42 6.58 17.49 -13.37
N ASP A 43 6.82 18.56 -12.61
CA ASP A 43 5.78 19.15 -11.76
C ASP A 43 4.62 19.65 -12.62
N ASP A 44 3.43 19.15 -12.35
CA ASP A 44 2.18 19.50 -13.02
C ASP A 44 0.99 19.43 -12.04
N ALA A 45 -0.25 19.47 -12.54
CA ALA A 45 -1.44 19.47 -11.70
C ALA A 45 -1.66 18.15 -10.91
N THR A 46 -1.05 17.05 -11.33
CA THR A 46 -1.24 15.71 -10.75
C THR A 46 0.07 15.06 -10.27
N HIS A 47 1.22 15.67 -10.53
CA HIS A 47 2.54 15.13 -10.20
C HIS A 47 3.43 16.15 -9.52
N SER A 48 4.22 15.67 -8.56
CA SER A 48 5.30 16.41 -7.92
C SER A 48 6.54 15.52 -7.88
N HIS A 49 7.70 16.05 -8.28
CA HIS A 49 8.99 15.35 -8.20
C HIS A 49 9.35 14.90 -6.77
N GLN A 50 8.76 15.54 -5.76
CA GLN A 50 8.85 15.16 -4.35
C GLN A 50 7.46 15.00 -3.75
N PHE A 51 7.19 13.85 -3.13
CA PHE A 51 5.93 13.59 -2.45
C PHE A 51 6.14 12.71 -1.22
N HIS A 52 5.06 12.44 -0.49
CA HIS A 52 5.07 11.57 0.68
C HIS A 52 4.37 10.27 0.35
N GLN A 53 4.97 9.16 0.75
CA GLN A 53 4.36 7.84 0.69
C GLN A 53 4.43 7.20 2.06
N VAL A 54 3.45 6.33 2.32
CA VAL A 54 3.44 5.42 3.45
C VAL A 54 3.41 4.01 2.89
N GLU A 55 4.32 3.16 3.33
CA GLU A 55 4.25 1.72 3.04
C GLU A 55 4.18 0.92 4.34
N GLY A 56 3.49 -0.22 4.29
CA GLY A 56 3.41 -1.17 5.39
C GLY A 56 4.06 -2.50 5.02
N MET A 57 4.62 -3.20 6.00
CA MET A 57 5.14 -4.55 5.83
C MET A 57 4.83 -5.39 7.07
N VAL A 58 4.28 -6.59 6.84
CA VAL A 58 4.07 -7.61 7.86
C VAL A 58 4.76 -8.90 7.39
N VAL A 59 5.72 -9.38 8.18
CA VAL A 59 6.42 -10.65 7.93
C VAL A 59 6.29 -11.53 9.16
N GLY A 60 5.71 -12.72 8.98
CA GLY A 60 5.48 -13.69 10.03
C GLY A 60 5.01 -15.03 9.46
N GLU A 61 4.87 -16.01 10.33
CA GLU A 61 4.32 -17.31 9.95
C GLU A 61 2.83 -17.20 9.65
N ASN A 62 2.37 -17.94 8.64
CA ASN A 62 0.95 -18.08 8.27
C ASN A 62 0.22 -16.77 7.95
N ILE A 63 0.94 -15.75 7.44
CA ILE A 63 0.33 -14.53 6.90
C ILE A 63 -0.19 -14.82 5.49
N THR A 64 -1.43 -14.45 5.22
CA THR A 64 -2.14 -14.78 3.99
C THR A 64 -2.66 -13.53 3.26
N MET A 65 -3.05 -13.67 2.00
CA MET A 65 -3.76 -12.62 1.27
C MET A 65 -5.08 -12.19 1.92
N ALA A 66 -5.71 -13.06 2.72
CA ALA A 66 -6.91 -12.70 3.47
C ALA A 66 -6.58 -11.69 4.59
N ASP A 67 -5.42 -11.86 5.26
CA ASP A 67 -4.94 -10.91 6.27
C ASP A 67 -4.61 -9.56 5.66
N LEU A 68 -3.97 -9.56 4.47
CA LEU A 68 -3.72 -8.34 3.70
C LEU A 68 -5.03 -7.63 3.34
N LYS A 69 -6.02 -8.36 2.80
CA LYS A 69 -7.34 -7.81 2.45
C LYS A 69 -8.05 -7.22 3.67
N GLY A 70 -8.06 -7.92 4.80
CA GLY A 70 -8.67 -7.44 6.04
C GLY A 70 -7.97 -6.18 6.58
N THR A 71 -6.64 -6.16 6.56
CA THR A 71 -5.84 -5.01 6.99
C THR A 71 -6.13 -3.79 6.12
N LEU A 72 -6.13 -3.95 4.80
CA LEU A 72 -6.40 -2.86 3.86
C LEU A 72 -7.83 -2.35 3.98
N LEU A 73 -8.82 -3.23 4.13
CA LEU A 73 -10.21 -2.83 4.35
C LEU A 73 -10.33 -2.01 5.63
N SER A 74 -9.71 -2.45 6.73
CA SER A 74 -9.70 -1.72 8.00
C SER A 74 -9.07 -0.34 7.88
N ILE A 75 -7.94 -0.21 7.15
CA ILE A 75 -7.31 1.09 6.91
C ILE A 75 -8.21 2.00 6.08
N MET A 76 -8.81 1.49 4.99
CA MET A 76 -9.70 2.30 4.15
C MET A 76 -10.95 2.75 4.92
N GLN A 77 -11.51 1.89 5.77
CA GLN A 77 -12.67 2.24 6.60
C GLN A 77 -12.33 3.26 7.69
N GLU A 78 -11.11 3.20 8.26
CA GLU A 78 -10.64 4.21 9.21
C GLU A 78 -10.42 5.58 8.53
N LEU A 79 -9.91 5.59 7.28
CA LEU A 79 -9.61 6.82 6.55
C LEU A 79 -10.84 7.45 5.88
N PHE A 80 -11.74 6.64 5.32
CA PHE A 80 -12.84 7.10 4.47
C PHE A 80 -14.24 6.84 5.09
N GLY A 81 -14.35 5.96 6.08
CA GLY A 81 -15.60 5.65 6.78
C GLY A 81 -16.01 4.18 6.67
N GLU A 82 -16.71 3.68 7.69
CA GLU A 82 -17.03 2.25 7.88
C GLU A 82 -17.79 1.58 6.73
N LYS A 83 -18.52 2.35 5.91
CA LYS A 83 -19.31 1.82 4.79
C LYS A 83 -18.54 1.72 3.48
N HIS A 84 -17.29 2.20 3.42
CA HIS A 84 -16.47 2.04 2.24
C HIS A 84 -16.01 0.58 2.09
N GLN A 85 -15.90 0.14 0.83
CA GLN A 85 -15.45 -1.19 0.45
C GLN A 85 -14.16 -1.09 -0.36
N ILE A 86 -13.43 -2.20 -0.44
CA ILE A 86 -12.24 -2.31 -1.29
C ILE A 86 -12.43 -3.36 -2.39
N ARG A 87 -11.75 -3.14 -3.52
CA ARG A 87 -11.60 -4.10 -4.62
C ARG A 87 -10.12 -4.32 -4.90
N MET A 88 -9.70 -5.58 -4.94
CA MET A 88 -8.34 -5.97 -5.31
C MET A 88 -8.34 -6.48 -6.75
N ARG A 89 -7.52 -5.87 -7.61
CA ARG A 89 -7.33 -6.28 -8.99
C ARG A 89 -5.91 -6.84 -9.15
N PRO A 90 -5.69 -7.99 -9.81
CA PRO A 90 -4.34 -8.47 -10.09
C PRO A 90 -3.51 -7.41 -10.81
N SER A 91 -2.27 -7.21 -10.36
CA SER A 91 -1.30 -6.29 -10.95
C SER A 91 0.11 -6.91 -10.87
N TYR A 92 1.16 -6.10 -11.03
CA TYR A 92 2.55 -6.55 -10.96
C TYR A 92 3.43 -5.50 -10.27
N PHE A 93 4.09 -5.91 -9.18
CA PHE A 93 5.20 -5.16 -8.58
C PHE A 93 6.39 -6.11 -8.40
N PRO A 94 7.63 -5.71 -8.75
CA PRO A 94 8.80 -6.59 -8.70
C PRO A 94 9.15 -7.17 -7.32
N PHE A 95 8.54 -6.66 -6.24
CA PHE A 95 8.84 -7.01 -4.85
C PHE A 95 7.70 -7.73 -4.12
N THR A 96 6.60 -8.09 -4.82
CA THR A 96 5.47 -8.85 -4.26
C THR A 96 4.98 -9.90 -5.25
N GLU A 97 4.54 -11.05 -4.74
CA GLU A 97 3.89 -12.10 -5.55
C GLU A 97 2.95 -12.93 -4.64
N PRO A 98 1.61 -12.93 -4.88
CA PRO A 98 0.89 -12.21 -5.93
C PRO A 98 0.78 -10.70 -5.68
N SER A 99 0.74 -9.90 -6.75
CA SER A 99 0.57 -8.44 -6.68
C SER A 99 -0.86 -7.99 -6.99
N VAL A 100 -1.34 -6.96 -6.30
CA VAL A 100 -2.68 -6.36 -6.51
C VAL A 100 -2.66 -4.83 -6.49
N GLU A 101 -3.48 -4.23 -7.35
CA GLU A 101 -3.96 -2.85 -7.19
C GLU A 101 -5.21 -2.84 -6.32
N VAL A 102 -5.36 -1.80 -5.51
CA VAL A 102 -6.44 -1.67 -4.54
C VAL A 102 -7.23 -0.41 -4.84
N ASP A 103 -8.49 -0.62 -5.16
CA ASP A 103 -9.47 0.44 -5.32
C ASP A 103 -10.34 0.55 -4.06
N VAL A 104 -10.78 1.76 -3.73
CA VAL A 104 -11.81 2.04 -2.71
C VAL A 104 -13.08 2.54 -3.39
N SER A 105 -14.24 2.27 -2.81
CA SER A 105 -15.50 2.82 -3.31
C SER A 105 -15.48 4.34 -3.20
N TRP A 106 -15.88 5.05 -4.26
CA TRP A 106 -15.91 6.53 -4.29
C TRP A 106 -16.96 7.09 -3.33
N ASN A 107 -18.13 6.42 -3.25
CA ASN A 107 -19.19 6.71 -2.29
C ASN A 107 -19.33 5.58 -1.26
N GLU A 108 -20.05 5.84 -0.16
CA GLU A 108 -20.45 4.80 0.80
C GLU A 108 -21.27 3.71 0.11
N VAL A 109 -20.96 2.44 0.37
CA VAL A 109 -21.74 1.31 -0.14
C VAL A 109 -22.91 1.04 0.79
N THR A 110 -24.13 1.07 0.26
CA THR A 110 -25.36 0.86 1.05
C THR A 110 -25.92 -0.55 0.88
N PRO A 111 -26.63 -1.09 1.89
CA PRO A 111 -27.40 -2.31 1.73
C PRO A 111 -28.38 -2.19 0.56
N GLY A 112 -28.30 -3.09 -0.42
CA GLY A 112 -29.18 -3.11 -1.60
C GLY A 112 -28.64 -2.38 -2.83
N MET A 113 -27.44 -1.78 -2.76
CA MET A 113 -26.73 -1.29 -3.95
C MET A 113 -26.27 -2.47 -4.80
N ASN A 114 -26.45 -2.40 -6.12
CA ASN A 114 -25.93 -3.46 -7.00
C ASN A 114 -24.41 -3.30 -7.15
N PRO A 115 -23.64 -4.40 -7.26
CA PRO A 115 -22.19 -4.32 -7.41
C PRO A 115 -21.72 -3.47 -8.60
N GLU A 116 -22.48 -3.45 -9.69
CA GLU A 116 -22.22 -2.65 -10.89
C GLU A 116 -22.39 -1.14 -10.70
N ASP A 117 -23.15 -0.71 -9.70
CA ASP A 117 -23.38 0.70 -9.38
C ASP A 117 -22.26 1.29 -8.51
N ILE A 118 -21.33 0.46 -8.02
CA ILE A 118 -20.21 0.92 -7.20
C ILE A 118 -19.14 1.56 -8.10
N GLU A 119 -18.93 2.85 -7.90
CA GLU A 119 -17.81 3.59 -8.48
C GLU A 119 -16.54 3.38 -7.66
N TRP A 120 -15.41 3.22 -8.34
CA TRP A 120 -14.13 2.86 -7.74
C TRP A 120 -13.06 3.87 -8.09
N ILE A 121 -12.18 4.16 -7.13
CA ILE A 121 -10.95 4.92 -7.36
C ILE A 121 -9.75 4.11 -6.85
N GLU A 122 -8.70 4.01 -7.66
CA GLU A 122 -7.44 3.39 -7.27
C GLU A 122 -6.75 4.24 -6.21
N VAL A 123 -6.28 3.62 -5.12
CA VAL A 123 -5.65 4.33 -4.00
C VAL A 123 -4.27 3.80 -3.62
N LEU A 124 -3.95 2.54 -3.90
CA LEU A 124 -2.64 1.95 -3.62
C LEU A 124 -2.37 0.64 -4.36
N GLY A 125 -1.11 0.20 -4.34
CA GLY A 125 -0.69 -1.16 -4.69
C GLY A 125 -0.28 -1.97 -3.44
N ALA A 126 -0.44 -3.29 -3.49
CA ALA A 126 -0.11 -4.22 -2.40
C ALA A 126 0.21 -5.63 -2.92
N GLY A 127 0.66 -6.52 -2.03
CA GLY A 127 0.86 -7.94 -2.28
C GLY A 127 1.55 -8.63 -1.11
#